data_AF-A0A842Y2T7-F1
#
_entry.id   AF-A0A842Y2T7-F1
#
_cell.length_a   1.000
_cell.length_b   1.000
_cell.length_c   1.000
_cell.angle_alpha   90.00
_cell.angle_beta   90.00
_cell.angle_gamma   90.00
#
_symmetry.space_group_name_H-M   'P 1'
#
loop_
_entity.id
_entity.type
_entity.pdbx_description
1 polymer ?
#
loop_
_entity_poly.entity_id
_entity_poly.type
_entity_poly.pdbx_seq_one_letter_code
_entity_poly.pdbx_strand_id
1 'polypeptide(L)'
;MTFVLQDSTEMPIQKNFIDDLNVFLDIIEKILPIENKSIELNTKIRKEELSYLEETSMMENYSSELTNSLNDISKKYALESIGKCRDILIEKNATCIEKKKDQLKTSLDDLTRRSKEEVMEKAEQIRSELEPFLWLRVYSANKTHLITLTSEGVNGSIKMNINGFSYTYNTKYSDTKIPLKKFIDEMFIPIWSKSGLIHKEDKIKNVDISEFFIKRIYNGDDFQLDLENKKGTRKFNITIPGDINNATLMYIKEEEEATDITSDEDLQSRLDFNKLGILVRKIEEYIDNDNNIFSKTLTNVQIDEKDAIVNNEIFDCIKIIASQYGEIIKEILSHGFTKNEIVIKEIKDDDTRKEIFIKVSEISNRLSALGGDGLELKDLLNL
;
A
#
# COMPACT_ATOMS: atom_id res chain seq x y z
N MET A 1 6.98 12.54 28.77
CA MET A 1 7.70 11.27 28.67
C MET A 1 8.72 11.38 27.55
N THR A 2 9.95 10.95 27.78
CA THR A 2 11.08 11.08 26.85
C THR A 2 11.88 9.79 26.83
N PHE A 3 12.35 9.38 25.66
CA PHE A 3 13.23 8.22 25.49
C PHE A 3 14.65 8.69 25.17
N VAL A 4 15.61 8.13 25.90
CA VAL A 4 17.05 8.46 25.77
C VAL A 4 17.88 7.19 25.68
N LEU A 5 19.05 7.30 25.07
CA LEU A 5 20.09 6.28 25.01
C LEU A 5 20.69 6.04 26.41
N GLN A 6 21.52 5.01 26.54
CA GLN A 6 22.07 4.61 27.83
C GLN A 6 22.92 5.71 28.49
N ASP A 7 23.60 6.55 27.71
CA ASP A 7 24.37 7.70 28.14
C ASP A 7 23.53 8.97 28.40
N SER A 8 22.21 8.89 28.25
CA SER A 8 21.23 10.00 28.34
C SER A 8 21.17 10.93 27.13
N THR A 9 21.81 10.58 26.02
CA THR A 9 21.60 11.26 24.73
C THR A 9 20.17 11.00 24.24
N GLU A 10 19.50 12.01 23.71
CA GLU A 10 18.12 11.86 23.22
C GLU A 10 18.05 10.84 22.07
N MET A 11 17.04 9.97 22.09
CA MET A 11 16.86 9.00 21.01
C MET A 11 16.40 9.68 19.71
N PRO A 12 16.83 9.18 18.54
CA PRO A 12 16.35 9.66 17.25
C PRO A 12 14.83 9.46 17.08
N ILE A 13 14.25 8.50 17.82
CA ILE A 13 12.83 8.20 17.83
C ILE A 13 12.34 8.23 19.28
N GLN A 14 11.38 9.11 19.55
CA GLN A 14 10.75 9.25 20.88
C GLN A 14 9.66 8.19 21.10
N LYS A 15 10.04 6.91 21.03
CA LYS A 15 9.17 5.74 21.27
C LYS A 15 9.94 4.62 21.97
N ASN A 16 9.22 3.67 22.54
CA ASN A 16 9.80 2.43 23.06
C ASN A 16 10.23 1.52 21.90
N PHE A 17 11.43 1.77 21.36
CA PHE A 17 11.99 1.00 20.24
C PHE A 17 12.15 -0.50 20.55
N ILE A 18 12.38 -0.88 21.81
CA ILE A 18 12.50 -2.30 22.20
C ILE A 18 11.16 -3.04 22.06
N ASP A 19 10.04 -2.37 22.36
CA ASP A 19 8.70 -2.93 22.09
C ASP A 19 8.47 -3.09 20.58
N ASP A 20 8.79 -2.05 19.81
CA ASP A 20 8.65 -2.05 18.36
C ASP A 20 9.49 -3.17 17.71
N LEU A 21 10.72 -3.40 18.19
CA LEU A 21 11.60 -4.49 17.76
C LEU A 21 11.03 -5.87 18.13
N ASN A 22 10.47 -6.05 19.31
CA ASN A 22 9.82 -7.32 19.67
C ASN A 22 8.62 -7.62 18.78
N VAL A 23 7.78 -6.62 18.53
CA VAL A 23 6.63 -6.77 17.62
C VAL A 23 7.11 -7.08 16.19
N PHE A 24 8.18 -6.44 15.73
CA PHE A 24 8.80 -6.76 14.44
C PHE A 24 9.21 -8.24 14.37
N LEU A 25 9.90 -8.76 15.39
CA LEU A 25 10.30 -10.16 15.46
C LEU A 25 9.09 -11.12 15.51
N ASP A 26 8.04 -10.76 16.24
CA ASP A 26 6.82 -11.56 16.31
C ASP A 26 6.11 -11.63 14.93
N ILE A 27 6.10 -10.51 14.19
CA ILE A 27 5.48 -10.44 12.87
C ILE A 27 6.26 -11.30 11.86
N ILE A 28 7.58 -11.18 11.79
CA ILE A 28 8.38 -11.97 10.84
C ILE A 28 8.25 -13.48 11.09
N GLU A 29 8.20 -13.89 12.37
CA GLU A 29 8.02 -15.30 12.75
C GLU A 29 6.67 -15.86 12.29
N LYS A 30 5.64 -15.01 12.18
CA LYS A 30 4.31 -15.40 11.69
C LYS A 30 4.21 -15.37 10.16
N ILE A 31 4.68 -14.30 9.52
CA ILE A 31 4.40 -14.06 8.09
C ILE A 31 5.30 -14.88 7.17
N LEU A 32 6.58 -15.09 7.52
CA LEU A 32 7.51 -15.79 6.62
C LEU A 32 7.09 -17.25 6.36
N PRO A 33 6.65 -18.04 7.37
CA PRO A 33 6.10 -19.37 7.10
C PRO A 33 4.87 -19.35 6.17
N ILE A 34 4.01 -18.34 6.29
CA ILE A 34 2.79 -18.20 5.49
C ILE A 34 3.14 -17.87 4.02
N GLU A 35 4.09 -16.96 3.83
CA GLU A 35 4.62 -16.61 2.51
C GLU A 35 5.29 -17.81 1.83
N ASN A 36 6.18 -18.51 2.56
CA ASN A 36 6.86 -19.70 2.05
C ASN A 36 5.86 -20.79 1.61
N LYS A 37 4.79 -21.01 2.38
CA LYS A 37 3.73 -21.95 1.99
C LYS A 37 3.01 -21.51 0.69
N SER A 38 2.83 -20.21 0.49
CA SER A 38 2.22 -19.68 -0.75
C SER A 38 3.15 -19.90 -1.95
N ILE A 39 4.45 -19.69 -1.79
CA ILE A 39 5.49 -19.98 -2.80
C ILE A 39 5.50 -21.48 -3.14
N GLU A 40 5.42 -22.36 -2.15
CA GLU A 40 5.35 -23.81 -2.34
C GLU A 40 4.13 -24.24 -3.16
N LEU A 41 2.94 -23.68 -2.86
CA LEU A 41 1.71 -23.95 -3.61
C LEU A 41 1.82 -23.51 -5.07
N ASN A 42 2.34 -22.30 -5.31
CA ASN A 42 2.57 -21.78 -6.65
C ASN A 42 3.60 -22.62 -7.43
N THR A 43 4.65 -23.06 -6.76
CA THR A 43 5.66 -23.96 -7.35
C THR A 43 5.07 -25.33 -7.68
N LYS A 44 4.21 -25.86 -6.82
CA LYS A 44 3.48 -27.11 -7.07
C LYS A 44 2.58 -27.01 -8.29
N ILE A 45 1.79 -25.93 -8.44
CA ILE A 45 0.97 -25.69 -9.63
C ILE A 45 1.84 -25.72 -10.89
N ARG A 46 2.92 -24.93 -10.92
CA ARG A 46 3.82 -24.85 -12.09
C ARG A 46 4.41 -26.20 -12.46
N LYS A 47 4.80 -27.00 -11.46
CA LYS A 47 5.33 -28.36 -11.68
C LYS A 47 4.29 -29.27 -12.33
N GLU A 48 3.05 -29.23 -11.86
CA GLU A 48 1.94 -30.05 -12.39
C GLU A 48 1.49 -29.58 -13.78
N GLU A 49 1.54 -28.27 -14.06
CA GLU A 49 1.33 -27.72 -15.41
C GLU A 49 2.38 -28.25 -16.40
N LEU A 50 3.66 -28.27 -16.01
CA LEU A 50 4.72 -28.83 -16.84
C LEU A 50 4.52 -30.35 -17.06
N SER A 51 4.17 -31.10 -16.02
CA SER A 51 3.87 -32.54 -16.13
C SER A 51 2.70 -32.79 -17.08
N TYR A 52 1.63 -31.99 -16.98
CA TYR A 52 0.49 -32.07 -17.90
C TYR A 52 0.91 -31.84 -19.36
N LEU A 53 1.70 -30.81 -19.64
CA LEU A 53 2.18 -30.51 -20.99
C LEU A 53 3.05 -31.65 -21.55
N GLU A 54 3.94 -32.21 -20.72
CA GLU A 54 4.80 -33.33 -21.12
C GLU A 54 3.97 -34.60 -21.42
N GLU A 55 3.07 -34.98 -20.51
CA GLU A 55 2.24 -36.18 -20.67
C GLU A 55 1.32 -36.08 -21.89
N THR A 56 0.67 -34.92 -22.09
CA THR A 56 -0.22 -34.71 -23.23
C THR A 56 0.53 -34.74 -24.56
N SER A 57 1.75 -34.17 -24.62
CA SER A 57 2.61 -34.24 -25.81
C SER A 57 3.04 -35.68 -26.11
N MET A 58 3.44 -36.46 -25.10
CA MET A 58 3.81 -37.87 -25.28
C MET A 58 2.62 -38.73 -25.74
N MET A 59 1.43 -38.46 -25.22
CA MET A 59 0.19 -39.12 -25.65
C MET A 59 -0.15 -38.81 -27.12
N GLU A 60 0.07 -37.58 -27.58
CA GLU A 60 -0.12 -37.19 -28.98
C GLU A 60 0.89 -37.88 -29.90
N ASN A 61 2.15 -37.93 -29.51
CA ASN A 61 3.20 -38.64 -30.25
C ASN A 61 2.87 -40.13 -30.38
N TYR A 62 2.52 -40.79 -29.27
CA TYR A 62 2.07 -42.19 -29.26
C TYR A 62 0.88 -42.40 -30.21
N SER A 63 -0.11 -41.51 -30.15
CA SER A 63 -1.31 -41.60 -30.99
C SER A 63 -0.98 -41.51 -32.49
N SER A 64 -0.07 -40.61 -32.84
CA SER A 64 0.39 -40.39 -34.20
C SER A 64 1.21 -41.58 -34.73
N GLU A 65 2.15 -42.08 -33.93
CA GLU A 65 2.97 -43.26 -34.26
C GLU A 65 2.13 -44.52 -34.45
N LEU A 66 1.15 -44.76 -33.56
CA LEU A 66 0.22 -45.88 -33.70
C LEU A 66 -0.62 -45.75 -34.97
N THR A 67 -1.12 -44.55 -35.26
CA THR A 67 -1.91 -44.27 -36.47
C THR A 67 -1.10 -44.56 -37.74
N ASN A 68 0.16 -44.11 -37.79
CA ASN A 68 1.06 -44.37 -38.91
C ASN A 68 1.34 -45.86 -39.07
N SER A 69 1.65 -46.55 -37.97
CA SER A 69 1.92 -47.99 -37.97
C SER A 69 0.71 -48.81 -38.46
N LEU A 70 -0.49 -48.48 -37.98
CA LEU A 70 -1.73 -49.14 -38.40
C LEU A 70 -2.04 -48.89 -39.88
N ASN A 71 -1.76 -47.68 -40.39
CA ASN A 71 -1.89 -47.36 -41.81
C ASN A 71 -0.95 -48.19 -42.68
N ASP A 72 0.31 -48.34 -42.28
CA ASP A 72 1.30 -49.09 -43.04
C ASP A 72 1.02 -50.61 -43.03
N ILE A 73 0.61 -51.15 -41.88
CA ILE A 73 0.18 -52.55 -41.78
C ILE A 73 -1.04 -52.81 -42.69
N SER A 74 -2.03 -51.93 -42.66
CA SER A 74 -3.26 -52.08 -43.47
C SER A 74 -2.97 -52.06 -44.97
N LYS A 75 -2.12 -51.12 -45.43
CA LYS A 75 -1.67 -51.02 -46.83
C LYS A 75 -1.01 -52.30 -47.33
N LYS A 76 -0.21 -52.98 -46.50
CA LYS A 76 0.51 -54.21 -46.87
C LYS A 76 -0.43 -55.34 -47.30
N TYR A 77 -1.58 -55.49 -46.64
CA TYR A 77 -2.54 -56.55 -46.95
C TYR A 77 -3.57 -56.15 -48.00
N ALA A 78 -3.87 -54.85 -48.14
CA ALA A 78 -4.78 -54.30 -49.15
C ALA A 78 -6.18 -54.96 -49.21
N LEU A 79 -6.72 -55.35 -48.05
CA LEU A 79 -8.07 -55.92 -47.90
C LEU A 79 -9.01 -54.94 -47.21
N GLU A 80 -10.22 -54.76 -47.75
CA GLU A 80 -11.23 -53.85 -47.20
C GLU A 80 -11.56 -54.13 -45.73
N SER A 81 -11.72 -55.41 -45.36
CA SER A 81 -12.01 -55.83 -43.98
C SER A 81 -10.91 -55.41 -43.00
N ILE A 82 -9.64 -55.40 -43.44
CA ILE A 82 -8.50 -54.93 -42.62
C ILE A 82 -8.54 -53.41 -42.49
N GLY A 83 -8.92 -52.69 -43.54
CA GLY A 83 -9.17 -51.24 -43.50
C GLY A 83 -10.21 -50.86 -42.44
N LYS A 84 -11.33 -51.59 -42.36
CA LYS A 84 -12.36 -51.37 -41.33
C LYS A 84 -11.81 -51.60 -39.91
N CYS A 85 -11.02 -52.66 -39.69
CA CYS A 85 -10.38 -52.89 -38.39
C CYS A 85 -9.41 -51.76 -38.01
N ARG A 86 -8.61 -51.27 -38.97
CA ARG A 86 -7.69 -50.14 -38.78
C ARG A 86 -8.44 -48.89 -38.31
N ASP A 87 -9.52 -48.53 -39.00
CA ASP A 87 -10.27 -47.29 -38.70
C ASP A 87 -10.87 -47.33 -37.29
N ILE A 88 -11.42 -48.48 -36.89
CA ILE A 88 -11.92 -48.70 -35.52
C ILE A 88 -10.79 -48.52 -34.49
N LEU A 89 -9.60 -49.07 -34.75
CA LEU A 89 -8.48 -48.95 -33.82
C LEU A 89 -7.97 -47.51 -33.70
N ILE A 90 -7.88 -46.76 -34.81
CA ILE A 90 -7.51 -45.34 -34.82
C ILE A 90 -8.52 -44.52 -34.02
N GLU A 91 -9.82 -44.72 -34.26
CA GLU A 91 -10.89 -44.01 -33.54
C GLU A 91 -10.86 -44.31 -32.04
N LYS A 92 -10.70 -45.60 -31.67
CA LYS A 92 -10.60 -46.01 -30.26
C LYS A 92 -9.36 -45.44 -29.58
N ASN A 93 -8.23 -45.39 -30.28
CA ASN A 93 -7.01 -44.77 -29.77
C ASN A 93 -7.22 -43.27 -29.53
N ALA A 94 -7.73 -42.53 -30.52
CA ALA A 94 -7.99 -41.09 -30.37
C ALA A 94 -8.94 -40.81 -29.20
N THR A 95 -10.04 -41.58 -29.09
CA THR A 95 -11.01 -41.43 -27.99
C THR A 95 -10.38 -41.74 -26.63
N CYS A 96 -9.50 -42.75 -26.55
CA CYS A 96 -8.82 -43.12 -25.31
C CYS A 96 -7.87 -42.01 -24.84
N ILE A 97 -7.09 -41.46 -25.78
CA ILE A 97 -6.13 -40.39 -25.53
C ILE A 97 -6.86 -39.11 -25.08
N GLU A 98 -7.89 -38.67 -25.79
CA GLU A 98 -8.66 -37.48 -25.40
C GLU A 98 -9.29 -37.64 -24.03
N LYS A 99 -9.89 -38.80 -23.73
CA LYS A 99 -10.42 -39.08 -22.39
C LYS A 99 -9.35 -39.01 -21.30
N LYS A 100 -8.11 -39.42 -21.59
CA LYS A 100 -6.99 -39.33 -20.64
C LYS A 100 -6.51 -37.89 -20.46
N LYS A 101 -6.40 -37.12 -21.54
CA LYS A 101 -6.10 -35.69 -21.48
C LYS A 101 -7.13 -34.93 -20.64
N ASP A 102 -8.41 -35.20 -20.83
CA ASP A 102 -9.51 -34.59 -20.05
C ASP A 102 -9.40 -34.91 -18.55
N GLN A 103 -9.04 -36.15 -18.20
CA GLN A 103 -8.83 -36.55 -16.80
C GLN A 103 -7.67 -35.81 -16.16
N LEU A 104 -6.53 -35.70 -16.87
CA LEU A 104 -5.38 -34.95 -16.41
C LEU A 104 -5.71 -33.46 -16.26
N LYS A 105 -6.40 -32.89 -17.25
CA LYS A 105 -6.80 -31.49 -17.24
C LYS A 105 -7.73 -31.17 -16.07
N THR A 106 -8.75 -32.01 -15.84
CA THR A 106 -9.66 -31.87 -14.69
C THR A 106 -8.90 -31.90 -13.37
N SER A 107 -7.94 -32.82 -13.23
CA SER A 107 -7.13 -32.95 -12.00
C SER A 107 -6.24 -31.72 -11.77
N LEU A 108 -5.62 -31.19 -12.84
CA LEU A 108 -4.82 -29.98 -12.80
C LEU A 108 -5.68 -28.74 -12.45
N ASP A 109 -6.88 -28.64 -13.03
CA ASP A 109 -7.81 -27.53 -12.74
C ASP A 109 -8.29 -27.57 -11.29
N ASP A 110 -8.61 -28.75 -10.76
CA ASP A 110 -8.99 -28.94 -9.36
C ASP A 110 -7.87 -28.64 -8.38
N LEU A 111 -6.62 -28.98 -8.72
CA LEU A 111 -5.46 -28.58 -7.93
C LEU A 111 -5.28 -27.07 -7.97
N THR A 112 -5.26 -26.49 -9.17
CA THR A 112 -5.01 -25.06 -9.39
C THR A 112 -6.05 -24.22 -8.66
N ARG A 113 -7.33 -24.58 -8.75
CA ARG A 113 -8.41 -23.88 -8.06
C ARG A 113 -8.23 -23.90 -6.54
N ARG A 114 -8.02 -25.08 -5.94
CA ARG A 114 -7.83 -25.22 -4.48
C ARG A 114 -6.59 -24.49 -3.99
N SER A 115 -5.48 -24.60 -4.73
CA SER A 115 -4.24 -23.92 -4.37
C SER A 115 -4.36 -22.40 -4.48
N LYS A 116 -5.06 -21.87 -5.49
CA LYS A 116 -5.34 -20.42 -5.59
C LYS A 116 -6.23 -19.91 -4.45
N GLU A 117 -7.25 -20.67 -4.06
CA GLU A 117 -8.08 -20.35 -2.90
C GLU A 117 -7.24 -20.30 -1.61
N GLU A 118 -6.36 -21.28 -1.40
CA GLU A 118 -5.47 -21.31 -0.23
C GLU A 118 -4.45 -20.17 -0.24
N VAL A 119 -3.84 -19.85 -1.39
CA VAL A 119 -2.94 -18.70 -1.55
C VAL A 119 -3.66 -17.38 -1.22
N MET A 120 -4.91 -17.22 -1.67
CA MET A 120 -5.69 -16.02 -1.37
C MET A 120 -6.03 -15.89 0.13
N GLU A 121 -6.32 -17.01 0.81
CA GLU A 121 -6.49 -17.03 2.27
C GLU A 121 -5.18 -16.63 2.98
N LYS A 122 -4.03 -17.10 2.50
CA LYS A 122 -2.71 -16.76 3.04
C LYS A 122 -2.35 -15.29 2.81
N ALA A 123 -2.68 -14.75 1.65
CA ALA A 123 -2.53 -13.33 1.35
C ALA A 123 -3.32 -12.45 2.35
N GLU A 124 -4.54 -12.83 2.69
CA GLU A 124 -5.35 -12.10 3.66
C GLU A 124 -4.82 -12.24 5.09
N GLN A 125 -4.30 -13.41 5.47
CA GLN A 125 -3.62 -13.62 6.76
C GLN A 125 -2.40 -12.71 6.90
N ILE A 126 -1.56 -12.64 5.87
CA ILE A 126 -0.40 -11.73 5.84
C ILE A 126 -0.87 -10.27 5.97
N ARG A 127 -1.86 -9.85 5.18
CA ARG A 127 -2.40 -8.48 5.23
C ARG A 127 -2.90 -8.12 6.62
N SER A 128 -3.65 -9.02 7.26
CA SER A 128 -4.21 -8.78 8.59
C SER A 128 -3.13 -8.67 9.67
N GLU A 129 -2.05 -9.44 9.60
CA GLU A 129 -0.93 -9.32 10.54
C GLU A 129 -0.11 -8.04 10.29
N LEU A 130 0.07 -7.65 9.02
CA LEU A 130 0.79 -6.43 8.64
C LEU A 130 0.03 -5.14 8.95
N GLU A 131 -1.30 -5.14 8.89
CA GLU A 131 -2.13 -3.93 9.05
C GLU A 131 -1.82 -3.10 10.32
N PRO A 132 -1.80 -3.66 11.54
CA PRO A 132 -1.47 -2.87 12.73
C PRO A 132 0.02 -2.50 12.78
N PHE A 133 0.90 -3.38 12.29
CA PHE A 133 2.33 -3.20 12.32
C PHE A 133 2.78 -2.03 11.43
N LEU A 134 2.37 -2.03 10.16
CA LEU A 134 2.77 -1.01 9.18
C LEU A 134 2.26 0.40 9.53
N TRP A 135 1.15 0.50 10.28
CA TRP A 135 0.60 1.80 10.68
C TRP A 135 1.46 2.51 11.74
N LEU A 136 2.03 1.76 12.70
CA LEU A 136 2.62 2.34 13.91
C LEU A 136 4.14 2.21 14.00
N ARG A 137 4.70 1.20 13.33
CA ARG A 137 6.04 0.65 13.62
C ARG A 137 7.04 0.83 12.47
N VAL A 138 6.63 1.42 11.35
CA VAL A 138 7.55 1.80 10.27
C VAL A 138 7.97 3.24 10.48
N TYR A 139 9.28 3.50 10.43
CA TYR A 139 9.83 4.82 10.67
C TYR A 139 10.14 5.54 9.36
N SER A 140 10.20 6.87 9.40
CA SER A 140 10.66 7.70 8.27
C SER A 140 9.92 7.51 6.93
N ALA A 141 8.74 6.90 6.94
CA ALA A 141 7.92 6.77 5.74
C ALA A 141 7.29 8.13 5.39
N ASN A 142 7.45 8.54 4.15
CA ASN A 142 6.76 9.71 3.62
C ASN A 142 5.27 9.41 3.53
N LYS A 143 4.44 10.29 4.10
CA LYS A 143 3.00 10.13 4.14
C LYS A 143 2.34 11.06 3.14
N THR A 144 1.48 10.49 2.30
CA THR A 144 0.61 11.24 1.39
C THR A 144 -0.83 10.98 1.77
N HIS A 145 -1.59 12.04 2.00
CA HIS A 145 -2.99 11.97 2.41
C HIS A 145 -3.89 12.45 1.27
N LEU A 146 -4.97 11.72 1.03
CA LEU A 146 -6.09 12.13 0.21
C LEU A 146 -7.36 12.01 1.05
N ILE A 147 -8.03 13.12 1.31
CA ILE A 147 -9.32 13.15 2.01
C ILE A 147 -10.35 13.66 1.01
N THR A 148 -11.51 13.02 0.95
CA THR A 148 -12.61 13.40 0.05
C THR A 148 -13.95 13.32 0.77
N LEU A 149 -14.81 14.29 0.51
CA LEU A 149 -16.20 14.28 0.95
C LEU A 149 -17.05 13.62 -0.13
N THR A 150 -17.65 12.48 0.21
CA THR A 150 -18.60 11.75 -0.64
C THR A 150 -20.00 11.79 -0.02
N SER A 151 -20.98 11.18 -0.69
CA SER A 151 -22.31 10.96 -0.11
C SER A 151 -22.30 10.08 1.15
N GLU A 152 -21.26 9.26 1.32
CA GLU A 152 -21.11 8.33 2.45
C GLU A 152 -20.39 8.95 3.66
N GLY A 153 -19.98 10.22 3.54
CA GLY A 153 -19.23 10.96 4.57
C GLY A 153 -17.81 11.31 4.12
N VAL A 154 -16.94 11.56 5.09
CA VAL A 154 -15.54 11.91 4.84
C VAL A 154 -14.70 10.64 4.80
N ASN A 155 -14.18 10.32 3.62
CA ASN A 155 -13.34 9.16 3.38
C ASN A 155 -11.95 9.62 2.93
N GLY A 156 -10.96 8.74 3.00
CA GLY A 156 -9.64 9.06 2.52
C GLY A 156 -8.77 7.85 2.22
N SER A 157 -7.57 8.16 1.77
CA SER A 157 -6.48 7.23 1.53
C SER A 157 -5.20 7.84 2.09
N ILE A 158 -4.40 7.02 2.77
CA ILE A 158 -3.08 7.39 3.28
C ILE A 158 -2.08 6.43 2.67
N LYS A 159 -1.23 6.94 1.80
CA LYS A 159 -0.12 6.20 1.20
C LYS A 159 1.16 6.52 1.96
N MET A 160 1.88 5.49 2.38
CA MET A 160 3.17 5.60 3.03
C MET A 160 4.22 5.02 2.11
N ASN A 161 5.37 5.68 1.97
CA ASN A 161 6.45 5.25 1.06
C ASN A 161 7.82 5.39 1.72
N ILE A 162 8.63 4.34 1.60
CA ILE A 162 10.01 4.28 2.03
C ILE A 162 10.81 3.39 1.06
N ASN A 163 11.83 3.95 0.40
CA ASN A 163 12.82 3.19 -0.38
C ASN A 163 12.23 2.14 -1.36
N GLY A 164 11.18 2.51 -2.12
CA GLY A 164 10.52 1.60 -3.07
C GLY A 164 9.46 0.69 -2.46
N PHE A 165 9.42 0.56 -1.14
CA PHE A 165 8.31 -0.04 -0.40
C PHE A 165 7.21 1.00 -0.15
N SER A 166 5.99 0.70 -0.55
CA SER A 166 4.84 1.55 -0.25
C SER A 166 3.62 0.76 0.17
N TYR A 167 2.78 1.35 1.01
CA TYR A 167 1.57 0.72 1.50
C TYR A 167 0.49 1.76 1.71
N THR A 168 -0.77 1.35 1.47
CA THR A 168 -1.91 2.26 1.41
C THR A 168 -3.00 1.81 2.35
N TYR A 169 -3.51 2.73 3.16
CA TYR A 169 -4.69 2.55 3.98
C TYR A 169 -5.86 3.31 3.39
N ASN A 170 -7.02 2.67 3.28
CA ASN A 170 -8.28 3.38 3.16
C ASN A 170 -8.73 3.81 4.56
N THR A 171 -9.16 5.05 4.70
CA THR A 171 -9.56 5.65 5.97
C THR A 171 -10.97 6.21 5.93
N LYS A 172 -11.69 6.12 7.05
CA LYS A 172 -12.94 6.86 7.28
C LYS A 172 -12.75 7.79 8.46
N TYR A 173 -13.21 9.03 8.31
CA TYR A 173 -13.08 10.06 9.34
C TYR A 173 -14.36 10.15 10.18
N SER A 174 -14.23 10.64 11.40
CA SER A 174 -15.36 10.87 12.31
C SER A 174 -16.28 12.00 11.84
N ASP A 175 -15.76 12.95 11.06
CA ASP A 175 -16.53 14.02 10.47
C ASP A 175 -17.45 13.52 9.33
N THR A 176 -18.68 14.04 9.28
CA THR A 176 -19.59 13.79 8.14
C THR A 176 -19.46 14.86 7.05
N LYS A 177 -19.00 16.06 7.42
CA LYS A 177 -18.66 17.19 6.56
C LYS A 177 -17.59 18.02 7.26
N ILE A 178 -16.75 18.70 6.49
CA ILE A 178 -15.68 19.55 7.04
C ILE A 178 -15.92 20.99 6.58
N PRO A 179 -16.55 21.85 7.40
CA PRO A 179 -16.63 23.29 7.09
C PRO A 179 -15.25 23.94 7.26
N LEU A 180 -14.93 24.92 6.42
CA LEU A 180 -13.65 25.65 6.51
C LEU A 180 -13.48 26.34 7.88
N LYS A 181 -14.60 26.79 8.47
CA LYS A 181 -14.68 27.37 9.81
C LYS A 181 -14.13 26.49 10.93
N LYS A 182 -13.98 25.17 10.70
CA LYS A 182 -13.31 24.27 11.64
C LYS A 182 -11.83 24.65 11.86
N PHE A 183 -11.21 25.28 10.86
CA PHE A 183 -9.77 25.60 10.86
C PHE A 183 -9.48 27.09 11.02
N ILE A 184 -10.36 27.95 10.50
CA ILE A 184 -10.18 29.40 10.51
C ILE A 184 -11.52 30.12 10.61
N ASP A 185 -11.65 31.09 11.52
CA ASP A 185 -12.93 31.76 11.79
C ASP A 185 -13.48 32.54 10.58
N GLU A 186 -12.60 33.31 9.93
CA GLU A 186 -12.94 34.18 8.80
C GLU A 186 -11.86 34.16 7.72
N MET A 187 -12.25 33.75 6.51
CA MET A 187 -11.41 33.79 5.32
C MET A 187 -12.17 34.40 4.15
N PHE A 188 -11.55 35.39 3.49
CA PHE A 188 -12.11 36.10 2.35
C PHE A 188 -11.22 35.92 1.14
N ILE A 189 -11.81 35.62 -0.01
CA ILE A 189 -11.12 35.56 -1.31
C ILE A 189 -11.67 36.66 -2.23
N PRO A 190 -10.82 37.50 -2.83
CA PRO A 190 -11.23 38.52 -3.78
C PRO A 190 -11.60 37.87 -5.13
N ILE A 191 -12.74 38.28 -5.70
CA ILE A 191 -13.16 37.88 -7.05
C ILE A 191 -13.65 39.10 -7.83
N TRP A 192 -13.59 39.02 -9.15
CA TRP A 192 -14.33 39.94 -10.01
C TRP A 192 -15.83 39.68 -9.91
N SER A 193 -16.61 40.75 -9.79
CA SER A 193 -18.06 40.69 -9.78
C SER A 193 -18.66 41.88 -10.52
N LYS A 194 -19.75 41.63 -11.24
CA LYS A 194 -20.52 42.69 -11.89
C LYS A 194 -21.57 43.23 -10.92
N SER A 195 -21.52 44.53 -10.64
CA SER A 195 -22.48 45.19 -9.74
C SER A 195 -22.92 46.54 -10.28
N GLY A 196 -24.14 46.97 -9.93
CA GLY A 196 -24.74 48.24 -10.38
C GLY A 196 -26.20 48.08 -10.82
N LEU A 197 -27.04 49.06 -10.47
CA LEU A 197 -28.49 49.04 -10.74
C LEU A 197 -28.84 49.49 -12.17
N ILE A 198 -28.00 50.33 -12.78
CA ILE A 198 -28.26 50.96 -14.09
C ILE A 198 -27.22 50.52 -15.14
N HIS A 199 -25.92 50.49 -14.78
CA HIS A 199 -24.85 49.90 -15.57
C HIS A 199 -24.10 48.87 -14.72
N LYS A 200 -23.82 47.69 -15.29
CA LYS A 200 -23.02 46.66 -14.62
C LYS A 200 -21.54 47.01 -14.78
N GLU A 201 -20.90 47.41 -13.70
CA GLU A 201 -19.47 47.68 -13.63
C GLU A 201 -18.74 46.51 -12.97
N ASP A 202 -17.52 46.23 -13.44
CA ASP A 202 -16.65 45.24 -12.83
C ASP A 202 -16.08 45.81 -11.54
N LYS A 203 -16.25 45.06 -10.45
CA LYS A 203 -15.78 45.43 -9.12
C LYS A 203 -15.26 44.21 -8.39
N ILE A 204 -14.14 44.40 -7.69
CA ILE A 204 -13.58 43.39 -6.79
C ILE A 204 -14.50 43.24 -5.57
N LYS A 205 -14.90 42.01 -5.31
CA LYS A 205 -15.71 41.62 -4.14
C LYS A 205 -14.97 40.56 -3.33
N ASN A 206 -14.87 40.80 -2.03
CA ASN A 206 -14.40 39.80 -1.08
C ASN A 206 -15.53 38.82 -0.76
N VAL A 207 -15.34 37.56 -1.12
CA VAL A 207 -16.26 36.46 -0.80
C VAL A 207 -15.77 35.79 0.48
N ASP A 208 -16.61 35.79 1.51
CA ASP A 208 -16.41 34.97 2.69
C ASP A 208 -16.56 33.49 2.31
N ILE A 209 -15.52 32.71 2.53
CA ILE A 209 -15.47 31.27 2.25
C ILE A 209 -15.51 30.42 3.52
N SER A 210 -15.67 31.01 4.70
CA SER A 210 -15.60 30.32 6.00
C SER A 210 -16.68 29.23 6.14
N GLU A 211 -17.86 29.44 5.54
CA GLU A 211 -18.97 28.49 5.53
C GLU A 211 -18.93 27.53 4.31
N PHE A 212 -17.87 27.54 3.51
CA PHE A 212 -17.67 26.53 2.46
C PHE A 212 -17.27 25.20 3.09
N PHE A 213 -17.62 24.11 2.42
CA PHE A 213 -17.21 22.76 2.81
C PHE A 213 -15.99 22.34 2.02
N ILE A 214 -15.04 21.73 2.72
CA ILE A 214 -13.93 21.03 2.10
C ILE A 214 -14.46 19.77 1.41
N LYS A 215 -14.23 19.69 0.11
CA LYS A 215 -14.56 18.56 -0.75
C LYS A 215 -13.41 17.60 -0.92
N ARG A 216 -12.20 18.12 -1.00
CA ARG A 216 -11.00 17.31 -1.13
C ARG A 216 -9.82 18.02 -0.50
N ILE A 217 -8.99 17.23 0.18
CA ILE A 217 -7.67 17.63 0.63
C ILE A 217 -6.69 16.62 0.04
N TYR A 218 -5.63 17.10 -0.58
CA TYR A 218 -4.48 16.30 -0.95
C TYR A 218 -3.26 16.91 -0.27
N ASN A 219 -2.54 16.12 0.51
CA ASN A 219 -1.29 16.52 1.17
C ASN A 219 -0.21 15.51 0.76
N GLY A 220 0.59 15.86 -0.24
CA GLY A 220 1.64 15.01 -0.80
C GLY A 220 2.80 15.87 -1.29
N ASP A 221 3.24 15.66 -2.54
CA ASP A 221 4.28 16.51 -3.16
C ASP A 221 3.83 17.98 -3.23
N ASP A 222 2.54 18.19 -3.52
CA ASP A 222 1.86 19.48 -3.43
C ASP A 222 0.72 19.40 -2.41
N PHE A 223 0.37 20.53 -1.80
CA PHE A 223 -0.88 20.67 -1.06
C PHE A 223 -2.01 21.11 -2.00
N GLN A 224 -3.16 20.46 -1.95
CA GLN A 224 -4.35 20.86 -2.70
C GLN A 224 -5.60 20.84 -1.83
N LEU A 225 -6.42 21.88 -1.95
CA LEU A 225 -7.65 22.05 -1.20
C LEU A 225 -8.79 22.48 -2.13
N ASP A 226 -9.83 21.65 -2.18
CA ASP A 226 -11.03 21.92 -2.96
C ASP A 226 -12.19 22.28 -2.02
N LEU A 227 -12.77 23.45 -2.24
CA LEU A 227 -13.87 24.00 -1.44
C LEU A 227 -15.12 24.14 -2.29
N GLU A 228 -16.28 23.92 -1.68
CA GLU A 228 -17.57 24.10 -2.34
C GLU A 228 -18.60 24.70 -1.37
N ASN A 229 -19.40 25.65 -1.86
CA ASN A 229 -20.51 26.18 -1.07
C ASN A 229 -21.63 25.13 -0.90
N LYS A 230 -22.54 25.36 0.06
CA LYS A 230 -23.67 24.44 0.33
C LYS A 230 -24.53 24.10 -0.91
N LYS A 231 -24.58 24.99 -1.91
CA LYS A 231 -25.40 24.82 -3.12
C LYS A 231 -24.66 24.14 -4.28
N GLY A 232 -23.35 23.92 -4.18
CA GLY A 232 -22.54 23.39 -5.29
C GLY A 232 -22.27 24.39 -6.42
N THR A 233 -22.72 25.63 -6.30
CA THR A 233 -22.65 26.64 -7.37
C THR A 233 -21.39 27.47 -7.36
N ARG A 234 -20.57 27.39 -6.30
CA ARG A 234 -19.30 28.11 -6.20
C ARG A 234 -18.25 27.18 -5.62
N LYS A 235 -17.10 27.13 -6.27
CA LYS A 235 -15.96 26.32 -5.87
C LYS A 235 -14.70 27.15 -5.87
N PHE A 236 -13.80 26.79 -4.96
CA PHE A 236 -12.41 27.28 -4.97
C PHE A 236 -11.49 26.07 -4.96
N ASN A 237 -10.50 26.07 -5.85
CA ASN A 237 -9.41 25.10 -5.83
C ASN A 237 -8.12 25.85 -5.48
N ILE A 238 -7.43 25.40 -4.45
CA ILE A 238 -6.20 26.00 -3.97
C ILE A 238 -5.11 24.94 -4.14
N THR A 239 -4.05 25.25 -4.88
CA THR A 239 -2.88 24.39 -5.06
C THR A 239 -1.65 25.12 -4.57
N ILE A 240 -0.83 24.49 -3.75
CA ILE A 240 0.40 25.06 -3.20
C ILE A 240 1.55 24.10 -3.53
N PRO A 241 2.33 24.39 -4.59
CA PRO A 241 3.52 23.61 -4.93
C PRO A 241 4.71 24.08 -4.09
N GLY A 242 5.02 23.32 -3.04
CA GLY A 242 6.09 23.63 -2.09
C GLY A 242 5.78 24.86 -1.23
N ASP A 243 6.15 26.05 -1.71
CA ASP A 243 6.06 27.30 -0.95
C ASP A 243 4.68 27.98 -1.09
N ILE A 244 4.16 28.51 0.01
CA ILE A 244 2.86 29.22 0.07
C ILE A 244 2.77 30.40 -0.91
N ASN A 245 3.89 31.05 -1.23
CA ASN A 245 3.94 32.16 -2.17
C ASN A 245 3.72 31.72 -3.63
N ASN A 246 3.85 30.42 -3.92
CA ASN A 246 3.56 29.84 -5.22
C ASN A 246 2.11 29.35 -5.34
N ALA A 247 1.25 29.65 -4.36
CA ALA A 247 -0.13 29.18 -4.38
C ALA A 247 -0.87 29.65 -5.63
N THR A 248 -1.65 28.75 -6.23
CA THR A 248 -2.60 29.04 -7.30
C THR A 248 -4.02 28.90 -6.77
N LEU A 249 -4.85 29.93 -6.97
CA LEU A 249 -6.24 29.94 -6.51
C LEU A 249 -7.19 30.07 -7.70
N MET A 250 -7.95 29.02 -7.97
CA MET A 250 -8.95 28.98 -9.02
C MET A 250 -10.35 29.18 -8.43
N TYR A 251 -11.15 30.03 -9.06
CA TYR A 251 -12.57 30.21 -8.75
C TYR A 251 -13.45 29.69 -9.89
N ILE A 252 -14.45 28.88 -9.53
CA ILE A 252 -15.41 28.30 -10.48
C ILE A 252 -16.81 28.65 -10.00
N LYS A 253 -17.61 29.23 -10.90
CA LYS A 253 -19.01 29.58 -10.65
C LYS A 253 -19.92 28.80 -11.59
N GLU A 254 -20.78 27.96 -11.01
CA GLU A 254 -21.71 27.10 -11.76
C GLU A 254 -20.96 26.25 -12.80
N GLU A 255 -21.26 26.40 -14.08
CA GLU A 255 -20.63 25.70 -15.21
C GLU A 255 -19.70 26.64 -16.01
N GLU A 256 -19.34 27.81 -15.47
CA GLU A 256 -18.42 28.75 -16.10
C GLU A 256 -16.97 28.21 -16.08
N GLU A 257 -16.13 28.71 -16.98
CA GLU A 257 -14.69 28.41 -16.99
C GLU A 257 -14.02 28.87 -15.69
N ALA A 258 -13.02 28.09 -15.24
CA ALA A 258 -12.27 28.41 -14.05
C ALA A 258 -11.47 29.71 -14.24
N THR A 259 -11.63 30.66 -13.33
CA THR A 259 -10.87 31.91 -13.31
C THR A 259 -9.70 31.78 -12.34
N ASP A 260 -8.48 32.05 -12.82
CA ASP A 260 -7.28 32.12 -11.98
C ASP A 260 -7.22 33.48 -11.28
N ILE A 261 -7.37 33.46 -9.95
CA ILE A 261 -7.31 34.66 -9.09
C ILE A 261 -5.87 35.14 -8.93
N THR A 262 -4.91 34.20 -8.93
CA THR A 262 -3.50 34.46 -8.66
C THR A 262 -2.73 34.98 -9.87
N SER A 263 -3.25 34.77 -11.08
CA SER A 263 -2.72 35.35 -12.32
C SER A 263 -3.14 36.81 -12.56
N ASP A 264 -4.09 37.36 -11.77
CA ASP A 264 -4.57 38.75 -11.86
C ASP A 264 -3.93 39.60 -10.75
N GLU A 265 -3.14 40.62 -11.12
CA GLU A 265 -2.38 41.46 -10.17
C GLU A 265 -3.29 42.20 -9.16
N ASP A 266 -4.47 42.65 -9.58
CA ASP A 266 -5.41 43.42 -8.74
C ASP A 266 -6.09 42.52 -7.70
N LEU A 267 -6.37 41.26 -8.05
CA LEU A 267 -6.91 40.27 -7.13
C LEU A 267 -5.82 39.69 -6.22
N GLN A 268 -4.66 39.33 -6.78
CA GLN A 268 -3.54 38.72 -6.07
C GLN A 268 -3.02 39.63 -4.96
N SER A 269 -2.89 40.94 -5.23
CA SER A 269 -2.44 41.93 -4.24
C SER A 269 -3.36 42.07 -3.02
N ARG A 270 -4.57 41.52 -3.07
CA ARG A 270 -5.57 41.53 -1.99
C ARG A 270 -5.68 40.18 -1.27
N LEU A 271 -4.95 39.15 -1.71
CA LEU A 271 -4.90 37.86 -1.03
C LEU A 271 -4.11 37.95 0.28
N ASP A 272 -4.62 37.29 1.31
CA ASP A 272 -3.93 37.17 2.60
C ASP A 272 -3.20 35.83 2.69
N PHE A 273 -1.96 35.80 2.17
CA PHE A 273 -1.12 34.60 2.19
C PHE A 273 -0.73 34.16 3.61
N ASN A 274 -0.71 35.07 4.59
CA ASN A 274 -0.48 34.71 5.99
C ASN A 274 -1.66 33.88 6.54
N LYS A 275 -2.90 34.32 6.28
CA LYS A 275 -4.09 33.53 6.63
C LYS A 275 -4.14 32.21 5.88
N LEU A 276 -3.74 32.16 4.61
CA LEU A 276 -3.66 30.92 3.86
C LEU A 276 -2.66 29.95 4.51
N GLY A 277 -1.48 30.42 4.90
CA GLY A 277 -0.50 29.60 5.62
C GLY A 277 -1.02 29.07 6.97
N ILE A 278 -1.75 29.89 7.72
CA ILE A 278 -2.41 29.45 8.97
C ILE A 278 -3.45 28.35 8.70
N LEU A 279 -4.26 28.52 7.66
CA LEU A 279 -5.25 27.52 7.25
C LEU A 279 -4.59 26.19 6.89
N VAL A 280 -3.56 26.21 6.05
CA VAL A 280 -2.82 25.01 5.62
C VAL A 280 -2.29 24.27 6.84
N ARG A 281 -1.58 24.96 7.74
CA ARG A 281 -1.06 24.37 8.97
C ARG A 281 -2.16 23.74 9.84
N LYS A 282 -3.31 24.41 9.98
CA LYS A 282 -4.45 23.88 10.76
C LYS A 282 -5.08 22.64 10.13
N ILE A 283 -5.08 22.57 8.80
CA ILE A 283 -5.51 21.38 8.06
C ILE A 283 -4.49 20.25 8.24
N GLU A 284 -3.19 20.52 8.13
CA GLU A 284 -2.13 19.54 8.39
C GLU A 284 -2.21 18.96 9.80
N GLU A 285 -2.38 19.83 10.83
CA GLU A 285 -2.62 19.40 12.22
C GLU A 285 -3.83 18.45 12.36
N TYR A 286 -4.87 18.62 11.54
CA TYR A 286 -6.03 17.73 11.51
C TYR A 286 -5.75 16.41 10.79
N ILE A 287 -4.98 16.47 9.70
CA ILE A 287 -4.59 15.30 8.90
C ILE A 287 -3.67 14.37 9.70
N ASP A 288 -2.73 14.95 10.45
CA ASP A 288 -1.72 14.21 11.24
C ASP A 288 -2.28 13.65 12.56
N ASN A 289 -3.47 14.07 12.96
CA ASN A 289 -4.10 13.60 14.19
C ASN A 289 -4.95 12.35 13.92
N ASP A 290 -4.35 11.18 14.18
CA ASP A 290 -4.98 9.86 14.07
C ASP A 290 -6.34 9.74 14.79
N ASN A 291 -6.63 10.54 15.81
CA ASN A 291 -7.92 10.53 16.51
C ASN A 291 -9.10 10.98 15.62
N ASN A 292 -8.82 11.66 14.51
CA ASN A 292 -9.84 12.02 13.52
C ASN A 292 -10.25 10.83 12.63
N ILE A 293 -9.45 9.76 12.61
CA ILE A 293 -9.70 8.56 11.80
C ILE A 293 -10.50 7.56 12.64
N PHE A 294 -11.75 7.34 12.25
CA PHE A 294 -12.65 6.37 12.89
C PHE A 294 -12.30 4.93 12.52
N SER A 295 -11.94 4.68 11.26
CA SER A 295 -11.53 3.36 10.80
C SER A 295 -10.45 3.46 9.73
N LYS A 296 -9.54 2.49 9.71
CA LYS A 296 -8.50 2.34 8.68
C LYS A 296 -8.40 0.87 8.28
N THR A 297 -8.09 0.61 7.02
CA THR A 297 -7.92 -0.74 6.47
C THR A 297 -6.79 -0.74 5.47
N LEU A 298 -5.84 -1.66 5.61
CA LEU A 298 -4.70 -1.81 4.72
C LEU A 298 -5.15 -2.42 3.39
N THR A 299 -5.14 -1.63 2.32
CA THR A 299 -5.65 -2.05 1.01
C THR A 299 -4.56 -2.44 0.04
N ASN A 300 -3.35 -1.90 0.17
CA ASN A 300 -2.26 -2.22 -0.74
C ASN A 300 -0.92 -2.28 -0.01
N VAL A 301 -0.06 -3.21 -0.44
CA VAL A 301 1.32 -3.39 0.02
C VAL A 301 2.15 -3.66 -1.22
N GLN A 302 3.08 -2.76 -1.54
CA GLN A 302 3.82 -2.80 -2.79
C GLN A 302 5.31 -2.66 -2.59
N ILE A 303 6.07 -3.37 -3.41
CA ILE A 303 7.49 -3.14 -3.61
C ILE A 303 7.74 -2.95 -5.10
N ASP A 304 8.49 -1.91 -5.46
CA ASP A 304 8.77 -1.55 -6.86
C ASP A 304 7.49 -1.51 -7.73
N GLU A 305 6.45 -0.88 -7.19
CA GLU A 305 5.12 -0.69 -7.81
C GLU A 305 4.28 -1.96 -8.04
N LYS A 306 4.76 -3.13 -7.60
CA LYS A 306 4.06 -4.41 -7.70
C LYS A 306 3.43 -4.81 -6.36
N ASP A 307 2.31 -5.52 -6.40
CA ASP A 307 1.68 -6.05 -5.18
C ASP A 307 2.56 -7.14 -4.54
N ALA A 308 3.16 -6.81 -3.40
CA ALA A 308 4.11 -7.68 -2.72
C ALA A 308 3.44 -8.91 -2.11
N ILE A 309 2.17 -8.81 -1.71
CA ILE A 309 1.44 -9.94 -1.11
C ILE A 309 1.13 -10.95 -2.20
N VAL A 310 0.59 -10.49 -3.33
CA VAL A 310 0.21 -11.35 -4.46
C VAL A 310 1.43 -12.02 -5.09
N ASN A 311 2.57 -11.34 -5.14
CA ASN A 311 3.79 -11.85 -5.74
C ASN A 311 4.70 -12.64 -4.80
N ASN A 312 4.37 -12.75 -3.51
CA ASN A 312 5.22 -13.36 -2.49
C ASN A 312 6.58 -12.65 -2.35
N GLU A 313 6.55 -11.32 -2.28
CA GLU A 313 7.70 -10.41 -2.12
C GLU A 313 7.63 -9.64 -0.76
N ILE A 314 6.92 -10.18 0.23
CA ILE A 314 6.77 -9.55 1.55
C ILE A 314 8.07 -9.59 2.33
N PHE A 315 8.84 -10.67 2.21
CA PHE A 315 10.18 -10.71 2.78
C PHE A 315 11.05 -9.53 2.32
N ASP A 316 10.98 -9.14 1.05
CA ASP A 316 11.74 -7.99 0.54
C ASP A 316 11.24 -6.65 1.13
N CYS A 317 9.93 -6.49 1.37
CA CYS A 317 9.40 -5.36 2.14
C CYS A 317 9.96 -5.34 3.58
N ILE A 318 10.05 -6.51 4.23
CA ILE A 318 10.58 -6.64 5.59
C ILE A 318 12.06 -6.28 5.66
N LYS A 319 12.87 -6.58 4.63
CA LYS A 319 14.29 -6.17 4.57
C LYS A 319 14.47 -4.66 4.62
N ILE A 320 13.58 -3.91 3.96
CA ILE A 320 13.62 -2.44 3.99
C ILE A 320 13.38 -1.94 5.42
N ILE A 321 12.42 -2.51 6.13
CA ILE A 321 12.12 -2.15 7.53
C ILE A 321 13.27 -2.58 8.46
N ALA A 322 13.80 -3.78 8.27
CA ALA A 322 14.94 -4.30 9.04
C ALA A 322 16.17 -3.39 8.93
N SER A 323 16.44 -2.88 7.72
CA SER A 323 17.55 -1.94 7.49
C SER A 323 17.38 -0.64 8.27
N GLN A 324 16.15 -0.12 8.37
CA GLN A 324 15.88 1.06 9.21
C GLN A 324 16.11 0.78 10.69
N TYR A 325 15.60 -0.36 11.15
CA TYR A 325 15.76 -0.80 12.54
C TYR A 325 17.24 -1.01 12.85
N GLY A 326 18.02 -1.55 11.91
CA GLY A 326 19.45 -1.75 12.02
C GLY A 326 20.24 -0.47 12.27
N GLU A 327 19.89 0.64 11.62
CA GLU A 327 20.57 1.92 11.89
C GLU A 327 20.24 2.44 13.30
N ILE A 328 19.02 2.26 13.79
CA ILE A 328 18.64 2.62 15.17
C ILE A 328 19.38 1.74 16.18
N ILE A 329 19.44 0.42 15.93
CA ILE A 329 20.17 -0.54 16.77
C ILE A 329 21.65 -0.16 16.86
N LYS A 330 22.27 0.12 15.73
CA LYS A 330 23.67 0.53 15.63
C LYS A 330 23.96 1.80 16.44
N GLU A 331 23.06 2.78 16.39
CA GLU A 331 23.15 4.00 17.20
C GLU A 331 22.96 3.73 18.70
N ILE A 332 22.03 2.86 19.09
CA ILE A 332 21.87 2.45 20.49
C ILE A 332 23.15 1.75 20.99
N LEU A 333 23.66 0.81 20.21
CA LEU A 333 24.86 0.06 20.57
C LEU A 333 26.10 0.97 20.62
N SER A 334 26.22 2.02 19.80
CA SER A 334 27.37 2.93 19.83
C SER A 334 27.45 3.76 21.12
N HIS A 335 26.31 4.03 21.76
CA HIS A 335 26.21 4.73 23.04
C HIS A 335 26.04 3.80 24.26
N GLY A 336 25.94 2.49 24.02
CA GLY A 336 25.81 1.48 25.06
C GLY A 336 27.13 1.12 25.74
N PHE A 337 27.07 0.72 27.02
CA PHE A 337 28.24 0.22 27.77
C PHE A 337 28.67 -1.20 27.34
N THR A 338 27.81 -1.92 26.62
CA THR A 338 28.05 -3.27 26.11
C THR A 338 27.48 -3.41 24.70
N LYS A 339 28.07 -4.31 23.90
CA LYS A 339 27.55 -4.67 22.58
C LYS A 339 26.59 -5.87 22.61
N ASN A 340 26.40 -6.48 23.78
CA ASN A 340 25.59 -7.70 23.92
C ASN A 340 24.11 -7.42 24.22
N GLU A 341 23.76 -6.17 24.50
CA GLU A 341 22.41 -5.74 24.90
C GLU A 341 22.08 -4.42 24.22
N ILE A 342 20.84 -4.30 23.74
CA ILE A 342 20.28 -3.06 23.22
C ILE A 342 19.50 -2.44 24.38
N VAL A 343 19.93 -1.27 24.86
CA VAL A 343 19.41 -0.66 26.09
C VAL A 343 18.95 0.77 25.82
N ILE A 344 17.72 1.09 26.21
CA ILE A 344 17.16 2.45 26.18
C ILE A 344 16.62 2.83 27.57
N LYS A 345 16.41 4.12 27.80
CA LYS A 345 15.86 4.67 29.04
C LYS A 345 14.58 5.44 28.76
N GLU A 346 13.54 5.12 29.51
CA GLU A 346 12.29 5.88 29.59
C GLU A 346 12.38 6.85 30.78
N ILE A 347 12.14 8.14 30.52
CA ILE A 347 12.02 9.18 31.54
C ILE A 347 10.55 9.63 31.56
N LYS A 348 9.89 9.41 32.69
CA LYS A 348 8.49 9.83 32.90
C LYS A 348 8.40 11.26 33.40
N ASP A 349 7.20 11.82 33.38
CA ASP A 349 6.94 13.21 33.76
C ASP A 349 7.22 13.49 35.25
N ASP A 350 7.28 12.45 36.07
CA ASP A 350 7.64 12.49 37.50
C ASP A 350 9.15 12.26 37.75
N ASP A 351 9.98 12.39 36.71
CA ASP A 351 11.42 12.10 36.69
C ASP A 351 11.80 10.64 36.99
N THR A 352 10.83 9.72 37.08
CA THR A 352 11.13 8.29 37.21
C THR A 352 11.83 7.79 35.95
N ARG A 353 12.96 7.11 36.15
CA ARG A 353 13.77 6.52 35.08
C ARG A 353 13.64 5.00 35.09
N LYS A 354 13.40 4.41 33.92
CA LYS A 354 13.33 2.97 33.71
C LYS A 354 14.24 2.57 32.56
N GLU A 355 15.10 1.59 32.79
CA GLU A 355 15.86 0.93 31.72
C GLU A 355 15.01 -0.15 31.08
N ILE A 356 15.02 -0.19 29.74
CA ILE A 356 14.36 -1.19 28.91
C ILE A 356 15.43 -1.79 28.02
N PHE A 357 15.52 -3.12 27.98
CA PHE A 357 16.57 -3.78 27.22
C PHE A 357 16.12 -5.11 26.63
N ILE A 358 16.88 -5.56 25.62
CA ILE A 358 16.80 -6.91 25.03
C ILE A 358 18.22 -7.40 24.74
N LYS A 359 18.46 -8.70 24.89
CA LYS A 359 19.77 -9.30 24.60
C LYS A 359 19.93 -9.52 23.10
N VAL A 360 21.09 -9.18 22.55
CA VAL A 360 21.44 -9.45 21.14
C VAL A 360 21.37 -10.95 20.84
N SER A 361 21.76 -11.79 21.79
CA SER A 361 21.67 -13.25 21.66
C SER A 361 20.22 -13.74 21.55
N GLU A 362 19.28 -13.07 22.22
CA GLU A 362 17.86 -13.43 22.17
C GLU A 362 17.30 -13.17 20.78
N ILE A 363 17.55 -11.99 20.23
CA ILE A 363 17.18 -11.62 18.86
C ILE A 363 17.84 -12.56 17.84
N SER A 364 19.14 -12.79 17.99
CA SER A 364 19.91 -13.66 17.10
C SER A 364 19.37 -15.09 17.07
N ASN A 365 18.96 -15.62 18.23
CA ASN A 365 18.39 -16.97 18.32
C ASN A 365 17.03 -17.07 17.63
N ARG A 366 16.16 -16.06 17.84
CA ARG A 366 14.85 -15.96 17.17
C ARG A 366 15.00 -15.92 15.65
N LEU A 367 15.88 -15.06 15.15
CA LEU A 367 16.17 -14.95 13.73
C LEU A 367 16.80 -16.22 13.16
N SER A 368 17.76 -16.82 13.85
CA SER A 368 18.41 -18.06 13.38
C SER A 368 17.41 -19.22 13.23
N ALA A 369 16.32 -19.24 14.01
CA ALA A 369 15.26 -20.24 13.89
C ALA A 369 14.47 -20.13 12.57
N LEU A 370 14.55 -18.99 11.88
CA LEU A 370 13.93 -18.73 10.58
C LEU A 370 14.82 -19.13 9.39
N GLY A 371 16.00 -19.70 9.63
CA GLY A 371 16.89 -20.18 8.57
C GLY A 371 17.59 -19.05 7.81
N GLY A 372 17.73 -19.22 6.48
CA GLY A 372 18.47 -18.28 5.63
C GLY A 372 17.91 -16.87 5.66
N ASP A 373 16.59 -16.73 5.58
CA ASP A 373 15.88 -15.44 5.64
C ASP A 373 16.17 -14.72 6.97
N GLY A 374 16.17 -15.47 8.07
CA GLY A 374 16.48 -14.92 9.38
C GLY A 374 17.94 -14.46 9.53
N LEU A 375 18.88 -15.17 8.92
CA LEU A 375 20.29 -14.74 8.90
C LEU A 375 20.47 -13.44 8.10
N GLU A 376 19.78 -13.30 6.97
CA GLU A 376 19.78 -12.05 6.20
C GLU A 376 19.19 -10.89 7.01
N LEU A 377 18.06 -11.11 7.72
CA LEU A 377 17.50 -10.08 8.61
C LEU A 377 18.43 -9.72 9.76
N LYS A 378 19.17 -10.68 10.30
CA LYS A 378 20.14 -10.43 11.37
C LYS A 378 21.23 -9.47 10.90
N ASP A 379 21.75 -9.69 9.70
CA ASP A 379 22.76 -8.82 9.08
C ASP A 379 22.20 -7.40 8.86
N LEU A 380 20.96 -7.29 8.34
CA LEU A 380 20.29 -5.99 8.12
C LEU A 380 19.98 -5.24 9.43
N LEU A 381 19.78 -5.96 10.53
CA LEU A 381 19.60 -5.39 11.87
C LEU A 381 20.94 -4.99 12.53
N ASN A 382 22.09 -5.19 11.86
CA ASN A 382 23.43 -4.91 12.38
C ASN A 382 23.77 -5.70 13.68
N LEU A 383 23.41 -6.99 13.74
CA LEU A 383 23.57 -7.86 14.94
C LEU A 383 24.62 -8.97 14.83
#